data_AF-A0A4Q4DIK4-F1
#
_entry.id   AF-A0A4Q4DIK4-F1
#
_cell.length_a   1.000
_cell.length_b   1.000
_cell.length_c   1.000
_cell.angle_alpha   90.00
_cell.angle_beta   90.00
_cell.angle_gamma   90.00
#
_symmetry.space_group_name_H-M   'P 1'
#
loop_
_entity.id
_entity.type
_entity.pdbx_description
1 polymer ?
#
loop_
_entity_poly.entity_id
_entity_poly.type
_entity_poly.pdbx_seq_one_letter_code
_entity_poly.pdbx_strand_id
1 'polypeptide(L)' 'METLMSEYSRVVPPPGEIKETAKLLLEIADDPQDVRTVAGGGEFVVPAELADAYHRKVSAPKGRATTSKKGDA' A
#
# COMPACT_ATOMS: atom_id res chain seq x y z
N MET A 1 17.06 14.25 -18.60
CA MET A 1 15.94 14.50 -17.67
C MET A 1 15.13 13.22 -17.63
N GLU A 2 15.46 12.35 -16.69
CA GLU A 2 14.99 10.95 -16.64
C GLU A 2 14.17 10.72 -15.35
N THR A 3 13.35 11.70 -14.97
CA THR A 3 12.69 11.75 -13.65
C THR A 3 11.19 11.52 -13.67
N LEU A 4 10.55 11.42 -14.84
CA LEU A 4 9.08 11.24 -14.95
C LEU A 4 8.63 9.77 -14.88
N MET A 5 9.54 8.80 -14.93
CA MET A 5 9.19 7.38 -14.79
C MET A 5 9.24 6.88 -13.32
N SER A 6 9.57 7.75 -12.36
CA SER A 6 9.78 7.35 -10.95
C SER A 6 8.63 7.71 -10.00
N GLU A 7 7.55 8.33 -10.47
CA GLU A 7 6.46 8.77 -9.58
C GLU A 7 5.43 7.68 -9.29
N TYR A 8 5.26 6.72 -10.21
CA TYR A 8 4.27 5.66 -10.09
C TYR A 8 4.94 4.29 -9.99
N SER A 9 4.56 3.54 -8.95
CA SER A 9 4.99 2.18 -8.66
C SER A 9 3.90 1.16 -9.01
N ARG A 10 4.32 -0.06 -9.36
CA ARG A 10 3.41 -1.16 -9.70
C ARG A 10 3.29 -2.11 -8.52
N VAL A 11 2.05 -2.37 -8.11
CA VAL A 11 1.69 -3.34 -7.07
C VAL A 11 0.98 -4.51 -7.74
N VAL A 12 1.59 -5.70 -7.64
CA VAL A 12 1.04 -6.94 -8.17
C VAL A 12 0.53 -7.78 -7.00
N PRO A 13 -0.79 -7.83 -6.75
CA PRO A 13 -1.34 -8.68 -5.70
C PRO A 13 -1.33 -10.16 -6.08
N PRO A 14 -1.33 -11.06 -5.09
CA PRO A 14 -1.44 -12.48 -5.34
C PRO A 14 -2.80 -12.84 -5.95
N PRO A 15 -2.85 -13.92 -6.75
CA PRO A 15 -4.08 -14.37 -7.40
C PRO A 15 -5.13 -14.76 -6.34
N GLY A 16 -6.22 -14.01 -6.28
CA GLY A 16 -7.31 -14.18 -5.30
C GLY A 16 -7.51 -12.98 -4.38
N GLU A 17 -6.49 -12.15 -4.17
CA GLU A 17 -6.57 -10.98 -3.27
C GLU A 17 -6.68 -9.63 -4.01
N ILE A 18 -6.94 -9.66 -5.32
CA ILE A 18 -7.10 -8.46 -6.16
C ILE A 18 -8.12 -7.49 -5.57
N LYS A 19 -9.28 -7.99 -5.15
CA LYS A 19 -10.37 -7.17 -4.61
C LYS A 19 -10.03 -6.57 -3.25
N GLU A 20 -9.34 -7.31 -2.40
CA GLU A 20 -8.89 -6.82 -1.08
C GLU A 20 -7.79 -5.78 -1.23
N THR A 21 -6.85 -6.01 -2.16
CA THR A 21 -5.79 -5.07 -2.48
C THR A 21 -6.34 -3.78 -3.08
N ALA A 22 -7.28 -3.87 -4.03
CA ALA A 22 -7.96 -2.69 -4.58
C ALA A 22 -8.61 -1.85 -3.49
N LYS A 23 -9.33 -2.51 -2.56
CA LYS A 23 -9.98 -1.84 -1.43
C LYS A 23 -8.98 -1.18 -0.50
N LEU A 24 -7.88 -1.89 -0.18
CA LEU A 24 -6.82 -1.35 0.67
C LEU A 24 -6.16 -0.12 0.04
N LEU A 25 -5.82 -0.18 -1.25
CA LEU A 25 -5.24 0.93 -2.01
C LEU A 25 -6.17 2.13 -2.07
N LEU A 26 -7.46 1.91 -2.35
CA LEU A 26 -8.47 2.97 -2.35
C LEU A 26 -8.70 3.57 -0.96
N GLU A 27 -8.55 2.80 0.11
CA GLU A 27 -8.72 3.30 1.49
C GLU A 27 -7.56 4.19 1.95
N ILE A 28 -6.36 3.99 1.40
CA ILE A 28 -5.19 4.83 1.69
C ILE A 28 -4.97 5.95 0.67
N ALA A 29 -5.64 5.90 -0.49
CA ALA A 29 -5.55 6.92 -1.52
C ALA A 29 -6.41 8.13 -1.15
N ASP A 30 -5.82 9.32 -1.30
CA ASP A 30 -6.55 10.58 -1.13
C ASP A 30 -7.52 10.78 -2.30
N ASP A 31 -7.04 10.46 -3.51
CA ASP A 31 -7.82 10.50 -4.75
C ASP A 31 -7.96 9.09 -5.37
N PRO A 32 -9.19 8.66 -5.73
CA PRO A 32 -9.39 7.37 -6.38
C PRO A 32 -8.76 7.30 -7.77
N GLN A 33 -8.42 8.44 -8.37
CA GLN A 33 -7.74 8.49 -9.67
C GLN A 33 -6.27 8.05 -9.60
N ASP A 34 -5.67 8.07 -8.40
CA ASP A 34 -4.30 7.60 -8.18
C ASP A 34 -4.19 6.07 -8.21
N VAL A 35 -5.31 5.35 -8.07
CA VAL A 35 -5.35 3.89 -8.13
C VAL A 35 -5.79 3.42 -9.50
N ARG A 36 -4.83 3.13 -10.38
CA ARG A 36 -5.11 2.61 -11.72
C ARG A 36 -4.91 1.11 -11.81
N THR A 37 -5.92 0.38 -12.22
CA THR A 37 -5.78 -1.04 -12.56
C THR A 37 -5.26 -1.23 -13.98
N VAL A 38 -4.32 -2.16 -14.16
CA VAL A 38 -3.80 -2.59 -15.46
C VAL A 38 -3.90 -4.11 -15.59
N ALA A 39 -3.59 -4.65 -16.78
CA ALA A 39 -3.68 -6.07 -17.11
C ALA A 39 -5.03 -6.73 -16.75
N GLY A 40 -6.15 -6.04 -17.03
CA GLY A 40 -7.50 -6.56 -16.77
C GLY A 40 -7.86 -6.66 -15.29
N GLY A 41 -7.12 -5.96 -14.41
CA GLY A 41 -7.34 -5.96 -12.96
C GLY A 41 -6.35 -6.81 -12.18
N GLY A 42 -5.36 -7.43 -12.82
CA GLY A 42 -4.32 -8.22 -12.15
C GLY A 42 -3.18 -7.39 -11.55
N GLU A 43 -3.06 -6.13 -11.94
CA GLU A 43 -1.96 -5.26 -11.55
C GLU A 43 -2.49 -3.85 -11.23
N PHE A 44 -1.86 -3.16 -10.29
CA PHE A 44 -2.23 -1.80 -9.87
C PHE A 44 -1.03 -0.87 -10.07
N VAL A 45 -1.27 0.29 -10.67
CA VAL A 45 -0.31 1.38 -10.81
C VAL A 45 -0.75 2.47 -9.86
N VAL A 46 0.07 2.77 -8.88
CA VAL A 46 -0.19 3.75 -7.83
C VAL A 46 1.03 4.63 -7.62
N PRO A 47 0.90 5.86 -7.11
CA PRO A 47 2.05 6.67 -6.70
C PRO A 47 3.00 5.90 -5.77
N ALA A 48 4.29 6.18 -5.83
CA ALA A 48 5.29 5.52 -4.98
C ALA A 48 4.98 5.68 -3.48
N GLU A 49 4.47 6.85 -3.07
CA GLU A 49 4.03 7.11 -1.69
C GLU A 49 2.85 6.21 -1.27
N LEU A 50 1.93 5.97 -2.20
CA LEU A 50 0.79 5.08 -2.00
C LEU A 50 1.21 3.62 -1.90
N ALA A 51 2.17 3.20 -2.74
CA ALA A 51 2.77 1.87 -2.65
C ALA A 51 3.51 1.69 -1.31
N ASP A 52 4.28 2.68 -0.85
CA ASP A 52 4.95 2.62 0.46
C ASP A 52 3.93 2.54 1.61
N ALA A 53 2.88 3.37 1.57
CA ALA A 53 1.80 3.34 2.55
C ALA A 53 1.06 1.97 2.56
N TYR A 54 0.81 1.39 1.39
CA TYR A 54 0.26 0.04 1.27
C TYR A 54 1.21 -0.99 1.88
N HIS A 55 2.48 -0.99 1.48
CA HIS A 55 3.51 -1.88 2.01
C HIS A 55 3.64 -1.77 3.52
N ARG A 56 3.60 -0.56 4.07
CA ARG A 56 3.61 -0.31 5.51
C ARG A 56 2.36 -0.85 6.20
N LYS A 57 1.19 -0.79 5.56
CA LYS A 57 -0.07 -1.28 6.11
C LYS A 57 -0.19 -2.80 6.09
N VAL A 58 0.29 -3.45 5.02
CA VAL A 58 0.32 -4.92 4.91
C VAL A 58 1.51 -5.56 5.63
N SER A 59 2.65 -4.86 5.70
CA SER A 59 3.86 -5.33 6.40
C SER A 59 3.91 -4.91 7.86
N ALA A 60 3.06 -3.98 8.32
CA ALA A 60 2.95 -3.68 9.73
C ALA A 60 2.59 -4.98 10.45
N PRO A 61 3.50 -5.56 11.26
CA PRO A 61 3.12 -6.69 12.07
C PRO A 61 2.01 -6.18 12.99
N LYS A 62 0.90 -6.91 12.98
CA LYS A 62 -0.16 -6.83 13.98
C LYS A 62 0.46 -7.18 15.35
N GLY A 63 1.25 -6.29 15.93
CA GLY A 63 2.08 -6.60 17.08
C GLY A 63 3.30 -5.70 17.26
N ARG A 64 3.08 -4.49 17.79
CA ARG A 64 3.84 -4.05 18.97
C ARG A 64 3.17 -2.83 19.60
N ALA A 65 2.11 -3.11 20.36
CA ALA A 65 1.85 -2.32 21.54
C ALA A 65 3.09 -2.43 22.44
N THR A 66 3.96 -1.43 22.41
CA THR A 66 4.90 -1.26 23.52
C THR A 66 4.08 -0.80 24.71
N THR A 67 3.54 -1.76 25.47
CA THR A 67 3.23 -1.51 26.88
C THR A 67 4.55 -1.16 27.54
N SER A 68 4.85 0.12 27.61
CA SER A 68 5.83 0.66 28.53
C SER A 68 5.22 0.61 29.93
N LYS A 69 5.16 -0.59 30.51
CA LYS A 69 5.02 -0.74 31.96
C LYS A 69 6.39 -0.42 32.54
N LYS A 70 6.68 0.87 32.74
CA LYS A 70 7.76 1.30 33.63
C LYS A 70 7.30 0.94 35.04
N GLY A 71 7.85 -0.16 35.55
CA GLY A 71 7.66 -0.59 36.92
C GLY A 71 8.28 0.41 37.89
N ASP A 72 7.55 0.65 38.97
CA ASP A 72 8.03 1.12 40.25
C ASP A 72 9.31 0.40 40.69
N ALA A 73 10.30 1.18 41.12
CA ALA A 73 11.35 0.80 42.05
C ALA A 73 11.74 2.03 42.88
#